data_AF-A0A381I4F8-F1
#
_entry.id   AF-A0A381I4F8-F1
#
_cell.length_a   1.000
_cell.length_b   1.000
_cell.length_c   1.000
_cell.angle_alpha   90.00
_cell.angle_beta   90.00
_cell.angle_gamma   90.00
#
_symmetry.space_group_name_H-M   'P 1'
#
loop_
_entity.id
_entity.type
_entity.pdbx_description
1 polymer ?
#
loop_
_entity_poly.entity_id
_entity_poly.type
_entity_poly.pdbx_seq_one_letter_code
_entity_poly.pdbx_strand_id
1 'polypeptide(L)'
;MRGPVQLAFAQSIDPIVPLEISITRMAVTNEKDLDKERTMGRKYIVPYALYRVHGFISANLAAKTGFSDDDLDKLWQALKLMLEYDRSAARGEMAARKTDCF
;
A
#
# COMPACT_ATOMS: atom_id res chain seq x y z
N MET A 1 -5.51 8.35 -22.51
CA MET A 1 -6.92 8.43 -22.08
C MET A 1 -6.92 8.84 -20.60
N ARG A 2 -7.66 9.87 -20.18
CA ARG A 2 -7.77 10.27 -18.74
C ARG A 2 -9.07 9.69 -18.18
N GLY A 3 -8.97 8.86 -17.15
CA GLY A 3 -10.13 8.33 -16.43
C GLY A 3 -10.74 9.36 -15.47
N PRO A 4 -11.96 9.11 -14.96
CA PRO A 4 -12.68 10.03 -14.09
C PRO A 4 -12.09 10.12 -12.67
N VAL A 5 -11.41 9.08 -12.21
CA VAL A 5 -10.82 8.99 -10.87
C VAL A 5 -9.34 9.36 -10.92
N GLN A 6 -8.94 10.30 -10.07
CA GLN A 6 -7.56 10.75 -9.92
C GLN A 6 -7.18 10.71 -8.44
N LEU A 7 -6.08 10.03 -8.10
CA LEU A 7 -5.56 9.94 -6.74
C LEU A 7 -4.24 10.70 -6.64
N ALA A 8 -4.08 11.49 -5.58
CA ALA A 8 -2.82 12.13 -5.22
C ALA A 8 -1.95 11.19 -4.38
N PHE A 9 -0.70 11.57 -4.15
CA PHE A 9 0.19 10.80 -3.27
C PHE A 9 -0.33 10.77 -1.83
N ALA A 10 -0.25 9.58 -1.23
CA ALA A 10 -0.52 9.39 0.19
C ALA A 10 0.57 10.08 1.02
N GLN A 11 0.17 10.84 2.03
CA GLN A 11 1.10 11.44 2.99
C GLN A 11 0.76 11.00 4.40
N SER A 12 1.77 10.75 5.22
CA SER A 12 1.56 10.49 6.64
C SER A 12 1.08 11.76 7.33
N ILE A 13 0.16 11.61 8.28
CA ILE A 13 -0.32 12.75 9.09
C ILE A 13 0.80 13.26 10.00
N ASP A 14 1.53 12.32 10.61
CA ASP A 14 2.70 12.59 11.44
C ASP A 14 3.99 12.14 10.75
N PRO A 15 5.15 12.73 11.12
CA PRO A 15 6.45 12.25 10.66
C PRO A 15 6.65 10.78 11.03
N ILE A 16 7.10 9.98 10.06
CA ILE A 16 7.40 8.56 10.27
C ILE A 16 8.89 8.37 10.51
N VAL A 17 9.23 7.45 11.41
CA VAL A 17 10.62 7.02 11.65
C VAL A 17 10.73 5.54 11.27
N PRO A 18 11.44 5.20 10.18
CA PRO A 18 11.69 3.80 9.82
C PRO A 18 12.60 3.12 10.83
N LEU A 19 12.31 1.87 11.15
CA LEU A 19 13.19 0.99 11.94
C LEU A 19 13.86 -0.03 11.03
N GLU A 20 15.15 -0.25 11.25
CA GLU A 20 15.91 -1.32 10.63
C GLU A 20 15.96 -2.54 11.56
N ILE A 21 15.39 -3.65 11.12
CA ILE A 21 15.42 -4.93 11.82
C ILE A 21 16.41 -5.84 11.10
N SER A 22 17.44 -6.28 11.80
CA SER A 22 18.35 -7.29 11.28
C SER A 22 17.70 -8.67 11.36
N ILE A 23 17.73 -9.40 10.24
CA ILE A 23 17.18 -10.76 10.12
C ILE A 23 18.26 -11.70 9.60
N THR A 24 18.14 -12.99 9.89
CA THR A 24 19.11 -13.99 9.45
C THR A 24 18.42 -15.05 8.59
N ARG A 25 19.03 -15.38 7.45
CA ARG A 25 18.61 -16.49 6.59
C ARG A 25 19.62 -17.62 6.70
N MET A 26 19.13 -18.81 7.05
CA MET A 26 19.95 -20.03 7.19
C MET A 26 20.27 -20.69 5.83
N ALA A 27 19.36 -20.57 4.85
CA ALA A 27 19.58 -21.15 3.53
C ALA A 27 20.56 -20.30 2.72
N VAL A 28 21.71 -20.90 2.38
CA VAL A 28 22.71 -20.34 1.48
C VAL A 28 22.28 -20.60 0.04
N THR A 29 22.21 -19.54 -0.77
CA THR A 29 21.76 -19.63 -2.17
C THR A 29 22.91 -19.59 -3.19
N ASN A 30 24.16 -19.45 -2.73
CA ASN A 30 25.34 -19.30 -3.58
C ASN A 30 26.45 -20.21 -3.08
N GLU A 31 27.08 -20.96 -3.97
CA GLU A 31 28.17 -21.89 -3.63
C GLU A 31 29.35 -21.18 -2.93
N LYS A 32 29.55 -19.89 -3.21
CA LYS A 32 30.59 -19.06 -2.58
C LYS A 32 30.35 -18.73 -1.10
N ASP A 33 29.13 -18.91 -0.61
CA ASP A 33 28.77 -18.64 0.79
C ASP A 33 28.54 -19.95 1.58
N LEU A 34 28.93 -21.12 1.04
CA LEU A 34 28.77 -22.44 1.71
C LEU A 34 29.45 -22.49 3.09
N ASP A 35 30.59 -21.81 3.25
CA ASP A 35 31.30 -21.71 4.54
C ASP A 35 30.65 -20.73 5.53
N LYS A 36 29.76 -19.85 5.05
CA LYS A 36 28.96 -18.95 5.89
C LYS A 36 27.61 -19.60 6.14
N GLU A 37 27.48 -20.26 7.29
CA GLU A 37 26.22 -20.90 7.73
C GLU A 37 25.01 -19.95 7.76
N ARG A 38 25.21 -18.61 7.73
CA ARG A 38 24.17 -17.60 7.91
C ARG A 38 24.40 -16.36 7.02
N THR A 39 23.36 -15.94 6.30
CA THR A 39 23.33 -14.64 5.60
C THR A 39 22.51 -13.64 6.40
N MET A 40 23.05 -12.44 6.64
CA MET A 40 22.35 -11.36 7.34
C MET A 40 21.58 -10.47 6.34
N GLY A 41 20.27 -10.37 6.54
CA GLY A 41 19.37 -9.46 5.82
C GLY A 41 18.95 -8.29 6.71
N ARG A 42 18.34 -7.29 6.07
CA ARG A 42 17.78 -6.11 6.73
C ARG A 42 16.34 -5.94 6.30
N LYS A 43 15.45 -5.70 7.25
CA LYS A 43 14.04 -5.41 7.01
C LYS A 43 13.73 -4.04 7.57
N TYR A 44 13.32 -3.12 6.69
CA TYR A 44 12.85 -1.80 7.09
C TYR A 44 11.36 -1.88 7.36
N ILE A 45 10.93 -1.41 8.53
CA ILE A 45 9.52 -1.33 8.89
C ILE A 45 9.19 0.07 9.41
N VAL A 46 7.92 0.45 9.27
CA VAL A 46 7.36 1.61 9.97
C VAL A 46 6.49 1.06 11.09
N PRO A 47 6.79 1.31 12.38
CA PRO A 47 6.05 0.74 13.49
C PRO A 47 4.56 1.12 13.49
N TYR A 48 4.30 2.39 13.17
CA TYR A 48 2.96 2.92 13.01
C TYR A 48 2.99 4.15 12.12
N ALA A 49 1.98 4.29 11.26
CA ALA A 49 1.72 5.49 10.51
C ALA A 49 0.25 5.53 10.08
N LEU A 50 -0.32 6.73 10.07
CA LEU A 50 -1.61 6.99 9.45
C LEU A 50 -1.37 7.79 8.17
N TYR A 51 -1.65 7.17 7.02
CA TYR A 51 -1.55 7.82 5.71
C TYR A 51 -2.91 8.33 5.26
N ARG A 52 -2.93 9.56 4.74
CA ARG A 52 -4.09 10.18 4.11
C ARG A 52 -3.83 10.33 2.61
N VAL A 53 -4.80 9.88 1.82
CA VAL A 53 -4.84 10.06 0.36
C VAL A 53 -5.97 11.02 0.03
N HIS A 54 -5.73 11.91 -0.92
CA HIS A 54 -6.76 12.75 -1.52
C HIS A 54 -7.10 12.21 -2.91
N GLY A 55 -8.39 12.06 -3.19
CA GLY A 55 -8.91 11.59 -4.48
C GLY A 55 -9.94 12.56 -5.05
N PHE A 56 -9.98 12.66 -6.37
CA PHE A 56 -10.89 13.53 -7.10
C PHE A 56 -11.61 12.72 -8.18
N ILE A 57 -12.93 12.90 -8.28
CA ILE A 57 -13.76 12.25 -9.29
C ILE A 57 -14.41 13.34 -10.15
N SER A 58 -14.09 13.36 -11.44
CA SER A 58 -14.60 14.37 -12.37
C SER A 58 -15.85 13.87 -13.09
N ALA A 59 -16.99 14.53 -12.85
CA ALA A 59 -18.26 14.22 -13.52
C ALA A 59 -18.18 14.37 -15.07
N ASN A 60 -17.45 15.36 -15.57
CA ASN A 60 -17.27 15.58 -17.01
C ASN A 60 -16.50 14.44 -17.68
N LEU A 61 -15.47 13.91 -17.00
CA LEU A 61 -14.75 12.74 -17.51
C LEU A 61 -15.59 11.47 -17.34
N ALA A 62 -16.36 11.35 -16.25
CA ALA A 62 -17.23 10.20 -16.01
C ALA A 62 -18.28 10.04 -17.11
N ALA A 63 -18.92 11.15 -17.51
CA ALA A 63 -19.90 11.17 -18.61
C ALA A 63 -19.29 10.73 -19.95
N LYS A 64 -18.00 11.02 -20.19
CA LYS A 64 -17.30 10.63 -21.42
C LYS A 64 -16.82 9.17 -21.40
N THR A 65 -16.57 8.62 -20.23
CA THR A 65 -16.08 7.23 -20.08
C THR A 65 -17.18 6.23 -19.74
N GLY A 66 -18.42 6.69 -19.50
CA GLY A 66 -19.53 5.83 -19.08
C GLY A 66 -19.41 5.34 -17.64
N PHE A 67 -18.70 6.08 -16.78
CA PHE A 67 -18.55 5.71 -15.37
C PHE A 67 -19.86 5.95 -14.63
N SER A 68 -20.41 4.87 -14.08
CA SER A 68 -21.73 4.85 -13.46
C SER A 68 -21.65 4.89 -11.93
N ASP A 69 -22.79 5.12 -11.28
CA ASP A 69 -22.89 5.07 -9.81
C ASP A 69 -22.56 3.66 -9.26
N ASP A 70 -22.93 2.60 -9.99
CA ASP A 70 -22.55 1.22 -9.65
C ASP A 70 -21.03 1.01 -9.66
N ASP A 71 -20.29 1.74 -10.49
CA ASP A 71 -18.83 1.68 -10.53
C ASP A 71 -18.22 2.47 -9.37
N LEU A 72 -18.88 3.57 -8.98
CA LEU A 72 -18.52 4.35 -7.80
C LEU A 72 -18.66 3.53 -6.52
N ASP A 73 -19.74 2.75 -6.38
CA ASP A 73 -19.94 1.88 -5.22
C ASP A 73 -18.89 0.77 -5.15
N LYS A 74 -18.55 0.16 -6.29
CA LYS A 74 -17.46 -0.81 -6.38
C LYS A 74 -16.12 -0.19 -6.03
N LEU A 75 -15.86 1.05 -6.45
CA LEU A 75 -14.65 1.78 -6.09
C LEU A 75 -14.56 1.99 -4.57
N TRP A 76 -15.65 2.36 -3.91
CA TRP A 76 -15.67 2.52 -2.46
C TRP A 76 -15.47 1.21 -1.71
N GLN A 77 -16.10 0.13 -2.19
CA GLN A 77 -15.87 -1.20 -1.63
C GLN A 77 -14.41 -1.63 -1.80
N ALA A 78 -13.84 -1.42 -2.99
CA ALA A 78 -12.44 -1.74 -3.27
C ALA A 78 -11.49 -0.95 -2.37
N LEU A 79 -11.73 0.34 -2.13
CA LEU A 79 -10.90 1.14 -1.23
C LEU A 79 -10.96 0.68 0.23
N LYS A 80 -12.14 0.25 0.71
CA LYS A 80 -12.29 -0.32 2.06
C LYS A 80 -11.55 -1.66 2.22
N LEU A 81 -11.56 -2.49 1.18
CA LEU A 81 -10.98 -3.83 1.19
C LEU A 81 -9.56 -3.90 0.60
N MET A 82 -9.01 -2.78 0.14
CA MET A 82 -7.77 -2.71 -0.65
C MET A 82 -6.58 -3.41 0.01
N LEU A 83 -6.54 -3.42 1.35
CA LEU A 83 -5.41 -3.93 2.13
C LEU A 83 -5.69 -5.32 2.74
N GLU A 84 -6.95 -5.76 2.78
CA GLU A 84 -7.31 -7.03 3.41
C GLU A 84 -6.71 -8.24 2.68
N TYR A 85 -6.71 -8.18 1.36
CA TYR A 85 -6.18 -9.24 0.49
C TYR A 85 -4.70 -9.04 0.15
N ASP A 86 -4.06 -7.98 0.63
CA ASP A 86 -2.71 -7.58 0.23
C ASP A 86 -1.66 -7.82 1.33
N ARG A 87 -1.78 -8.96 2.01
CA ARG A 87 -0.91 -9.35 3.13
C ARG A 87 0.41 -9.91 2.62
N SER A 88 1.52 -9.40 3.16
CA SER A 88 2.86 -9.91 2.84
C SER A 88 3.83 -9.71 3.99
N ALA A 89 4.95 -10.43 3.94
CA ALA A 89 6.01 -10.30 4.93
C ALA A 89 6.56 -8.86 5.05
N ALA A 90 6.53 -8.07 3.97
CA ALA A 90 7.02 -6.69 3.97
C ALA A 90 6.00 -5.67 4.49
N ARG A 91 4.70 -5.89 4.22
CA ARG A 91 3.63 -4.92 4.55
C ARG A 91 3.10 -5.05 5.97
N GLY A 92 3.19 -6.23 6.57
CA GLY A 92 2.65 -6.46 7.91
C GLY A 92 1.13 -6.31 7.94
N GLU A 93 0.61 -5.66 8.98
CA GLU A 93 -0.82 -5.37 9.14
C GLU A 93 -1.15 -3.96 8.62
N MET A 94 -1.78 -3.90 7.45
CA MET A 94 -2.30 -2.67 6.88
C MET A 94 -3.83 -2.75 6.84
N ALA A 95 -4.51 -1.68 7.24
CA ALA A 95 -5.96 -1.62 7.24
C ALA A 95 -6.46 -0.24 6.79
N ALA A 96 -7.51 -0.22 5.97
CA ALA A 96 -8.21 1.01 5.65
C ALA A 96 -8.97 1.47 6.90
N ARG A 97 -8.74 2.72 7.34
CA ARG A 97 -9.35 3.25 8.57
C ARG A 97 -10.65 3.97 8.32
N LYS A 98 -10.56 5.15 7.70
CA LYS A 98 -11.71 5.99 7.40
C LYS A 98 -11.60 6.51 5.97
N THR A 99 -12.72 6.46 5.26
CA THR A 99 -12.88 7.05 3.94
C THR A 99 -14.02 8.06 4.03
N ASP A 100 -13.70 9.34 3.86
CA ASP A 100 -14.67 10.43 3.86
C ASP A 100 -14.83 10.95 2.42
N CYS A 101 -16.06 11.18 1.98
CA CYS A 101 -16.37 11.85 0.71
C CYS A 101 -16.95 13.24 0.98
N PHE A 102 -16.58 14.20 0.14
CA PHE A 102 -17.01 15.60 0.20
C PHE A 102 -17.67 16.01 -1.12
#